data_AF-A0A3C0RD16-F1
#
_entry.id   AF-A0A3C0RD16-F1
#
_cell.length_a   1.000
_cell.length_b   1.000
_cell.length_c   1.000
_cell.angle_alpha   90.00
_cell.angle_beta   90.00
_cell.angle_gamma   90.00
#
_symmetry.space_group_name_H-M   'P 1'
#
loop_
_entity.id
_entity.type
_entity.pdbx_description
1 polymer ?
#
loop_
_entity_poly.entity_id
_entity_poly.type
_entity_poly.pdbx_seq_one_letter_code
_entity_poly.pdbx_strand_id
1 'polypeptide(L)' 'MNNGVVVMQEHESPFSPVSHLHYQYYDDAAALLDKLKDNQDIQCVVGHGALPFGSAQEPSLTDYADGVDTMAFLAGL' A
#
# COMPACT_ATOMS: atom_id res chain seq x y z
N MET A 1 -8.84 -14.46 -16.46
CA MET A 1 -8.79 -15.72 -15.69
C MET A 1 -7.44 -15.76 -14.99
N ASN A 2 -7.40 -15.58 -13.67
CA ASN A 2 -6.18 -15.86 -12.89
C ASN A 2 -6.17 -17.35 -12.58
N ASN A 3 -5.11 -18.07 -12.92
CA ASN A 3 -5.01 -19.53 -12.75
C ASN A 3 -4.76 -19.94 -11.29
N GLY A 4 -5.02 -19.06 -10.32
CA GLY A 4 -4.74 -19.27 -8.90
C GLY A 4 -3.25 -19.27 -8.54
N VAL A 5 -2.38 -18.81 -9.45
CA VAL A 5 -0.92 -18.79 -9.26
C VAL A 5 -0.47 -17.36 -8.98
N VAL A 6 0.44 -17.22 -8.00
CA VAL A 6 1.12 -15.96 -7.68
C VAL A 6 2.60 -16.10 -8.04
N VAL A 7 3.13 -15.18 -8.82
CA VAL A 7 4.56 -15.09 -9.15
C VAL A 7 5.25 -14.21 -8.12
N MET A 8 6.17 -14.79 -7.35
CA MET A 8 6.99 -14.01 -6.41
C MET A 8 8.27 -13.56 -7.11
N GLN A 9 8.56 -12.26 -7.06
CA GLN A 9 9.73 -11.68 -7.68
C GLN A 9 10.41 -10.72 -6.71
N GLU A 10 11.72 -10.82 -6.58
CA GLU A 10 12.49 -9.80 -5.87
C GLU A 10 12.55 -8.54 -6.74
N HIS A 11 11.95 -7.44 -6.28
CA HIS A 11 11.83 -6.21 -7.08
C HIS A 11 11.58 -4.98 -6.19
N GLU A 12 12.18 -3.83 -6.56
CA GLU A 12 12.14 -2.61 -5.76
C GLU A 12 10.81 -1.85 -5.84
N SER A 13 10.17 -1.86 -7.01
CA SER A 13 8.92 -1.11 -7.23
C SER A 13 7.77 -1.64 -6.39
N PRO A 14 6.96 -0.77 -5.75
CA PRO A 14 5.75 -1.19 -5.03
C PRO A 14 4.59 -1.56 -5.97
N PHE A 15 4.69 -1.23 -7.27
CA PHE A 15 3.67 -1.51 -8.26
C PHE A 15 3.89 -2.90 -8.87
N SER A 16 3.21 -3.91 -8.34
CA SER A 16 3.22 -5.27 -8.91
C SER A 16 2.12 -5.46 -9.97
N PRO A 17 2.42 -6.10 -11.10
CA PRO A 17 1.40 -6.56 -12.04
C PRO A 17 0.38 -7.51 -11.39
N VAL A 18 -0.76 -7.72 -12.05
CA VAL A 18 -1.75 -8.72 -11.63
C VAL A 18 -1.09 -10.10 -11.51
N SER A 19 -1.38 -10.80 -10.41
CA SER A 19 -0.81 -12.11 -10.08
C SER A 19 0.69 -12.12 -9.77
N HIS A 20 1.32 -10.95 -9.57
CA HIS A 20 2.70 -10.84 -9.10
C HIS A 20 2.74 -10.34 -7.66
N LEU A 21 3.75 -10.77 -6.91
CA LEU A 21 4.09 -10.28 -5.58
C LEU A 21 5.56 -9.86 -5.59
N HIS A 22 5.79 -8.55 -5.46
CA HIS A 22 7.14 -8.02 -5.26
C HIS A 22 7.54 -8.19 -3.80
N TYR A 23 8.77 -8.66 -3.56
CA TYR A 23 9.36 -8.75 -2.23
C TYR A 23 10.79 -8.23 -2.23
N GLN A 24 11.27 -7.87 -1.05
CA GLN A 24 12.66 -7.45 -0.79
C GLN A 24 13.07 -7.95 0.59
N TYR A 25 14.36 -8.17 0.77
CA TYR A 25 14.95 -8.43 2.09
C TYR A 25 15.30 -7.11 2.79
N TYR A 26 15.21 -7.11 4.12
CA TYR A 26 15.63 -6.01 4.96
C TYR A 26 16.25 -6.57 6.25
N ASP A 27 17.22 -5.85 6.80
CA ASP A 27 17.90 -6.25 8.04
C ASP A 27 17.31 -5.56 9.28
N ASP A 28 16.71 -4.38 9.11
CA ASP A 28 16.11 -3.57 10.18
C ASP A 28 14.70 -3.08 9.79
N ALA A 29 13.70 -3.53 10.54
CA ALA A 29 12.31 -3.14 10.34
C ALA A 29 12.06 -1.66 10.61
N ALA A 30 12.73 -1.05 11.60
CA ALA A 30 12.53 0.36 11.93
C ALA A 30 13.04 1.25 10.78
N ALA A 31 14.24 0.96 10.29
CA ALA A 31 14.81 1.66 9.14
C ALA A 31 13.95 1.50 7.87
N LEU A 32 13.39 0.32 7.63
CA LEU A 32 12.46 0.08 6.53
C LEU A 32 11.19 0.92 6.66
N LEU A 33 10.56 0.92 7.84
CA LEU A 33 9.33 1.67 8.07
C LEU A 33 9.54 3.18 7.87
N ASP A 34 10.67 3.71 8.31
CA ASP A 34 10.99 5.12 8.09
C ASP A 34 11.20 5.44 6.60
N LYS A 35 11.90 4.57 5.85
CA LYS A 35 12.02 4.69 4.39
C LYS A 35 10.67 4.66 3.68
N LEU A 36 9.72 3.84 4.14
CA LEU A 36 8.40 3.71 3.52
C LEU A 36 7.47 4.91 3.80
N LYS A 37 7.59 5.54 4.98
CA LYS A 37 6.77 6.72 5.33
C LYS A 37 6.99 7.90 4.40
N ASP A 38 8.23 8.09 3.92
CA ASP A 38 8.60 9.20 3.06
C ASP A 38 8.33 8.93 1.56
N ASN A 39 7.82 7.75 1.21
CA ASN A 39 7.57 7.36 -0.16
C ASN A 39 6.13 7.72 -0.59
N GLN A 40 5.99 8.67 -1.52
CA GLN A 40 4.69 9.12 -2.04
C GLN A 40 3.95 8.06 -2.87
N ASP A 41 4.64 7.02 -3.34
CA ASP A 41 4.01 5.89 -4.04
C ASP A 41 3.34 4.90 -3.06
N ILE A 42 3.55 5.07 -1.74
CA ILE A 42 3.00 4.20 -0.71
C ILE A 42 1.86 4.91 0.01
N GLN A 43 0.64 4.40 -0.18
CA GLN A 43 -0.54 4.93 0.53
C GLN A 43 -0.58 4.51 1.99
N CYS A 44 -0.27 3.25 2.31
CA CYS A 44 -0.28 2.74 3.68
C CYS A 44 0.58 1.48 3.83
N VAL A 45 0.91 1.14 5.09
CA VAL A 45 1.64 -0.08 5.47
C VAL A 45 0.77 -0.89 6.42
N VAL A 46 0.64 -2.19 6.16
CA VAL A 46 -0.11 -3.14 6.99
C VAL A 46 0.85 -4.08 7.70
N GLY A 47 0.72 -4.21 9.01
CA GLY A 47 1.53 -5.10 9.83
C GLY A 47 1.66 -4.65 11.28
N HIS A 48 2.55 -5.32 12.02
CA HIS A 48 2.85 -4.95 13.40
C HIS A 48 3.46 -3.54 13.47
N GLY A 49 2.91 -2.67 14.33
CA GLY A 49 3.35 -1.28 14.44
C GLY A 49 2.82 -0.35 13.32
N ALA A 50 1.95 -0.85 12.44
CA ALA A 50 1.29 -0.10 11.38
C ALA A 50 -0.22 -0.42 11.38
N LEU A 51 -0.90 -0.31 10.22
CA LEU A 51 -2.31 -0.69 10.13
C LEU A 51 -2.50 -2.20 10.42
N PRO A 52 -3.54 -2.60 11.17
CA PRO A 52 -3.78 -4.01 11.47
C PRO A 52 -4.02 -4.85 10.21
N PHE A 53 -3.61 -6.13 10.25
CA PHE A 53 -3.92 -7.06 9.16
C PHE A 53 -5.42 -7.10 8.86
N GLY A 54 -5.76 -7.12 7.56
CA GLY A 54 -7.14 -7.13 7.08
C GLY A 54 -7.75 -5.75 6.85
N SER A 55 -7.25 -4.69 7.50
CA SER A 55 -7.88 -3.36 7.42
C SER A 55 -7.88 -2.76 6.00
N ALA A 56 -6.84 -3.02 5.21
CA ALA A 56 -6.74 -2.51 3.84
C ALA A 56 -7.81 -3.07 2.89
N GLN A 57 -8.53 -4.13 3.27
CA GLN A 57 -9.66 -4.67 2.51
C GLN A 57 -10.98 -3.92 2.79
N GLU A 58 -11.00 -3.06 3.80
CA GLU A 58 -12.16 -2.29 4.24
C GLU A 58 -11.81 -0.80 4.35
N PRO A 59 -11.40 -0.13 3.24
CA PRO A 59 -11.08 1.29 3.27
C PRO A 59 -12.31 2.11 3.65
N SER A 60 -12.11 3.13 4.47
CA SER A 60 -13.15 4.11 4.81
C SER A 60 -13.39 5.08 3.65
N LEU A 61 -14.50 5.83 3.73
CA LEU A 61 -14.83 6.85 2.73
C LEU A 61 -13.80 7.97 2.62
N THR A 62 -12.88 8.09 3.57
CA THR A 62 -11.87 9.15 3.60
C THR A 62 -10.45 8.66 3.33
N ASP A 63 -10.24 7.37 3.06
CA ASP A 63 -8.92 6.78 2.79
C ASP A 63 -8.49 6.95 1.32
N TYR A 64 -8.59 8.17 0.82
CA TYR A 64 -8.18 8.51 -0.55
C TYR A 64 -6.65 8.56 -0.66
N ALA A 65 -6.12 7.94 -1.72
CA ALA A 65 -4.69 7.80 -1.97
C ALA A 65 -3.95 9.13 -2.17
N ASP A 66 -4.65 10.14 -2.67
CA ASP A 66 -4.13 11.46 -3.01
C ASP A 66 -4.33 12.49 -1.89
N GLY A 67 -4.95 12.09 -0.77
CA GLY A 67 -5.27 12.98 0.34
C GLY A 67 -6.28 14.08 0.00
N VAL A 68 -6.98 13.98 -1.13
CA VAL A 68 -7.96 14.96 -1.56
C VAL A 68 -9.35 14.59 -1.04
N ASP A 69 -9.98 15.49 -0.29
CA ASP A 69 -11.37 15.36 0.12
C ASP A 69 -12.30 15.61 -1.08
N THR A 70 -12.61 14.52 -1.79
CA THR A 70 -13.49 14.55 -2.96
C THR A 70 -14.88 15.08 -2.62
N MET A 71 -15.38 14.84 -1.40
CA MET A 71 -16.70 15.31 -0.98
C MET A 71 -16.72 16.81 -0.72
N ALA A 72 -15.64 17.36 -0.13
CA ALA A 72 -15.46 18.80 0.00
C ALA A 72 -15.37 19.49 -1.38
N PHE A 73 -14.66 18.89 -2.34
CA PHE A 73 -14.62 19.40 -3.72
C PHE A 73 -16.02 19.45 -4.36
N LEU A 74 -16.78 18.36 -4.28
CA LEU A 74 -18.11 18.28 -4.88
C LEU A 74 -19.13 19.22 -4.23
N ALA A 75 -19.04 19.46 -2.93
CA ALA A 75 -19.94 20.36 -2.21
C ALA A 75 -19.75 21.85 -2.56
N GLY A 76 -18.62 22.22 -3.17
CA GLY A 76 -18.31 23.58 -3.62
C GLY A 76 -18.68 23.88 -5.08
N LEU A 77 -19.27 22.93 -5.80
CA LEU A 77 -19.71 23.07 -7.20
C LEU A 77 -21.13 23.67 -7.33
#